data_AF-A0A2T3W6D4-F1
#
_entry.id   AF-A0A2T3W6D4-F1
#
_cell.length_a   1.000
_cell.length_b   1.000
_cell.length_c   1.000
_cell.angle_alpha   90.00
_cell.angle_beta   90.00
_cell.angle_gamma   90.00
#
_symmetry.space_group_name_H-M   'P 1'
#
loop_
_entity.id
_entity.type
_entity.pdbx_description
1 polymer ?
#
loop_
_entity_poly.entity_id
_entity_poly.type
_entity_poly.pdbx_seq_one_letter_code
_entity_poly.pdbx_strand_id
1 'polypeptide(L)'
;MTPQEPLNFLALTTFDGRLYAVSQAGEPLALYVFAPLAQAYAGQYEVPFAPQWPRYNEAFVLQYVPMPMLPHDKLPDALEPDITAQARAGDPVRPWTQMLYQGWPLYYVQGQQASAASDGQPAMFQPATVGMAPPNAGRVGDMVQAAEKGDVVLPGPFLGP
;
A
#
# COMPACT_ATOMS: atom_id res chain seq x y z
N MET A 1 23.43 3.52 2.38
CA MET A 1 22.43 4.48 1.88
C MET A 1 22.07 5.40 3.03
N THR A 2 21.98 6.71 2.79
CA THR A 2 21.52 7.67 3.81
C THR A 2 19.99 7.60 3.94
N PRO A 3 19.44 7.74 5.16
CA PRO A 3 18.01 7.89 5.35
C PRO A 3 17.46 9.05 4.50
N GLN A 4 16.31 8.83 3.86
CA GLN A 4 15.59 9.86 3.13
C GLN A 4 14.50 10.45 4.03
N GLU A 5 14.09 11.68 3.75
CA GLU A 5 12.89 12.27 4.34
C GLU A 5 11.72 12.20 3.35
N PRO A 6 10.50 11.92 3.81
CA PRO A 6 9.32 11.99 2.97
C PRO A 6 9.02 13.45 2.57
N LEU A 7 8.28 13.63 1.50
CA LEU A 7 7.72 14.93 1.15
C LEU A 7 6.64 15.31 2.17
N ASN A 8 6.46 16.60 2.36
CA ASN A 8 5.32 17.15 3.08
C ASN A 8 4.16 17.38 2.12
N PHE A 9 2.95 17.09 2.59
CA PHE A 9 1.72 17.24 1.81
C PHE A 9 0.74 18.18 2.52
N LEU A 10 -0.06 18.87 1.72
CA LEU A 10 -1.14 19.74 2.15
C LEU A 10 -2.41 18.95 2.43
N ALA A 11 -2.74 18.00 1.55
CA ALA A 11 -3.96 17.20 1.67
C ALA A 11 -3.86 15.90 0.86
N LEU A 12 -4.67 14.92 1.25
CA LEU A 12 -5.10 13.84 0.37
C LEU A 12 -6.34 14.30 -0.40
N THR A 13 -6.45 13.94 -1.68
CA THR A 13 -7.61 14.29 -2.52
C THR A 13 -7.91 13.18 -3.52
N THR A 14 -9.04 13.30 -4.21
CA THR A 14 -9.44 12.39 -5.27
C THR A 14 -9.75 13.16 -6.54
N PHE A 15 -9.39 12.58 -7.67
CA PHE A 15 -9.77 13.09 -8.98
C PHE A 15 -10.02 11.91 -9.90
N ASP A 16 -11.17 11.90 -10.59
CA ASP A 16 -11.56 10.82 -11.50
C ASP A 16 -11.46 9.40 -10.88
N GLY A 17 -11.88 9.26 -9.62
CA GLY A 17 -11.84 7.99 -8.88
C GLY A 17 -10.44 7.52 -8.47
N ARG A 18 -9.38 8.31 -8.70
CA ARG A 18 -8.00 8.02 -8.29
C ARG A 18 -7.59 8.85 -7.09
N LEU A 19 -6.68 8.30 -6.29
CA LEU A 19 -6.11 8.98 -5.13
C LEU A 19 -4.89 9.83 -5.53
N TYR A 20 -4.85 11.04 -5.00
CA TYR A 20 -3.74 11.98 -5.18
C TYR A 20 -3.36 12.60 -3.84
N ALA A 21 -2.08 12.94 -3.68
CA ALA A 21 -1.62 13.78 -2.59
C ALA A 21 -1.20 15.15 -3.15
N VAL A 22 -1.60 16.23 -2.50
CA VAL A 22 -1.22 17.60 -2.89
C VAL A 22 0.06 17.97 -2.16
N SER A 23 1.13 18.23 -2.89
CA SER A 23 2.41 18.66 -2.31
C SER A 23 2.29 20.06 -1.68
N GLN A 24 3.28 20.47 -0.87
CA GLN A 24 3.37 21.85 -0.35
C GLN A 24 3.41 22.93 -1.45
N ALA A 25 3.85 22.57 -2.66
CA ALA A 25 3.84 23.47 -3.81
C ALA A 25 2.44 23.58 -4.48
N GLY A 26 1.44 22.86 -3.97
CA GLY A 26 0.10 22.80 -4.56
C GLY A 26 0.00 21.84 -5.75
N GLU A 27 1.03 21.03 -6.01
CA GLU A 27 1.03 20.10 -7.14
C GLU A 27 0.38 18.77 -6.76
N PRO A 28 -0.57 18.26 -7.56
CA PRO A 28 -1.13 16.94 -7.35
C PRO A 28 -0.14 15.86 -7.80
N LEU A 29 0.17 14.94 -6.88
CA LEU A 29 0.98 13.75 -7.10
C LEU A 29 0.08 12.53 -7.06
N ALA A 30 0.09 11.73 -8.13
CA ALA A 30 -0.66 10.49 -8.18
C ALA A 30 -0.13 9.49 -7.14
N LEU A 31 -1.06 8.76 -6.52
CA LEU A 31 -0.73 7.70 -5.59
C LEU A 31 -0.84 6.33 -6.26
N TYR A 32 0.00 5.42 -5.80
CA TYR A 32 0.17 4.09 -6.36
C TYR A 32 0.16 3.02 -5.27
N VAL A 33 -0.19 1.81 -5.66
CA VAL A 33 -0.12 0.61 -4.83
C VAL A 33 0.73 -0.45 -5.52
N PHE A 34 1.38 -1.31 -4.73
CA PHE A 34 2.11 -2.46 -5.27
C PHE A 34 1.14 -3.62 -5.53
N ALA A 35 0.67 -3.76 -6.77
CA ALA A 35 -0.39 -4.70 -7.15
C ALA A 35 -0.09 -6.18 -6.77
N PRO A 36 1.16 -6.70 -6.89
CA PRO A 36 1.46 -8.07 -6.49
C PRO A 36 1.25 -8.37 -4.99
N LEU A 37 1.08 -7.34 -4.15
CA LEU A 37 0.80 -7.52 -2.72
C LEU A 37 -0.46 -8.35 -2.46
N ALA A 38 -1.51 -8.24 -3.30
CA ALA A 38 -2.70 -9.08 -3.16
C ALA A 38 -2.38 -10.58 -3.29
N GLN A 39 -1.46 -10.93 -4.19
CA GLN A 39 -1.03 -12.33 -4.37
C GLN A 39 -0.21 -12.81 -3.17
N ALA A 40 0.63 -11.94 -2.61
CA ALA A 40 1.38 -12.23 -1.39
C ALA A 40 0.45 -12.53 -0.20
N TYR A 41 -0.60 -11.74 0.01
CA TYR A 41 -1.58 -11.99 1.07
C TYR A 41 -2.43 -13.26 0.85
N ALA A 42 -2.60 -13.69 -0.40
CA ALA A 42 -3.17 -15.00 -0.74
C ALA A 42 -2.24 -16.18 -0.44
N GLY A 43 -1.14 -15.95 0.30
CA GLY A 43 -0.20 -16.97 0.74
C GLY A 43 0.82 -17.39 -0.33
N GLN A 44 0.93 -16.65 -1.44
CA GLN A 44 1.82 -17.03 -2.53
C GLN A 44 3.28 -16.63 -2.26
N TYR A 45 3.57 -15.46 -1.66
CA TYR A 45 4.95 -14.98 -1.40
C TYR A 45 5.02 -13.90 -0.30
N GLU A 46 6.20 -13.63 0.26
CA GLU A 46 6.49 -12.47 1.11
C GLU A 46 6.99 -11.30 0.24
N VAL A 47 6.55 -10.06 0.52
CA VAL A 47 6.98 -8.86 -0.24
C VAL A 47 8.08 -8.13 0.54
N PRO A 48 9.34 -8.13 0.06
CA PRO A 48 10.45 -7.47 0.75
C PRO A 48 10.37 -5.95 0.64
N PHE A 49 10.99 -5.23 1.59
CA PHE A 49 11.17 -3.78 1.48
C PHE A 49 12.12 -3.41 0.34
N ALA A 50 11.96 -2.23 -0.27
CA ALA A 50 12.72 -1.79 -1.44
C ALA A 50 14.25 -2.06 -1.38
N PRO A 51 14.96 -1.78 -0.26
CA PRO A 51 16.41 -2.02 -0.17
C PRO A 51 16.82 -3.50 -0.14
N GLN A 52 15.87 -4.41 0.01
CA GLN A 52 16.06 -5.86 0.05
C GLN A 52 15.76 -6.52 -1.30
N TRP A 53 15.30 -5.74 -2.28
CA TRP A 53 15.06 -6.25 -3.63
C TRP A 53 16.38 -6.59 -4.34
N PRO A 54 16.37 -7.54 -5.28
CA PRO A 54 17.52 -7.78 -6.14
C PRO A 54 17.99 -6.49 -6.82
N ARG A 55 19.30 -6.26 -6.90
CA ARG A 55 19.91 -5.01 -7.43
C ARG A 55 19.37 -4.57 -8.78
N TYR A 56 18.99 -5.51 -9.65
CA TYR A 56 18.45 -5.20 -10.97
C TYR A 56 17.05 -4.57 -10.93
N ASN A 57 16.28 -4.75 -9.84
CA ASN A 57 14.97 -4.14 -9.62
C ASN A 57 15.01 -2.98 -8.62
N GLU A 58 16.06 -2.90 -7.80
CA GLU A 58 16.19 -1.93 -6.71
C GLU A 58 15.98 -0.47 -7.17
N ALA A 59 16.65 -0.06 -8.26
CA ALA A 59 16.53 1.31 -8.78
C ALA A 59 15.10 1.67 -9.23
N PHE A 60 14.35 0.69 -9.74
CA PHE A 60 12.96 0.88 -10.13
C PHE A 60 12.05 1.02 -8.90
N VAL A 61 12.15 0.10 -7.95
CA VAL A 61 11.30 0.10 -6.74
C VAL A 61 11.56 1.34 -5.88
N LEU A 62 12.82 1.82 -5.84
CA LEU A 62 13.18 3.04 -5.10
C LEU A 62 12.54 4.31 -5.67
N GLN A 63 12.00 4.33 -6.89
CA GLN A 63 11.25 5.48 -7.40
C GLN A 63 9.93 5.69 -6.64
N TYR A 64 9.35 4.62 -6.09
CA TYR A 64 8.09 4.65 -5.36
C TYR A 64 8.35 4.90 -3.89
N VAL A 65 8.11 6.14 -3.47
CA VAL A 65 8.35 6.62 -2.12
C VAL A 65 7.11 6.35 -1.27
N PRO A 66 7.22 5.68 -0.11
CA PRO A 66 6.07 5.39 0.75
C PRO A 66 5.48 6.68 1.27
N MET A 67 4.17 6.82 1.11
CA MET A 67 3.43 7.99 1.53
C MET A 67 3.47 8.11 3.07
N PRO A 68 3.92 9.24 3.65
CA PRO A 68 3.86 9.43 5.09
C PRO A 68 2.41 9.50 5.57
N MET A 69 2.18 9.09 6.82
CA MET A 69 0.88 9.31 7.47
C MET A 69 0.57 10.80 7.57
N LEU A 70 -0.57 11.20 7.02
CA LEU A 70 -1.06 12.57 7.15
C LEU A 70 -1.88 12.72 8.43
N PRO A 71 -1.84 13.91 9.07
CA PRO A 71 -2.74 14.21 10.17
C PRO A 71 -4.19 14.31 9.69
N HIS A 72 -5.13 14.07 10.61
CA HIS A 72 -6.57 13.97 10.33
C HIS A 72 -7.15 15.21 9.62
N ASP A 73 -6.65 16.41 9.95
CA ASP A 73 -7.07 17.67 9.33
C ASP A 73 -6.70 17.80 7.83
N LYS A 74 -5.87 16.89 7.32
CA LYS A 74 -5.43 16.83 5.91
C LYS A 74 -6.04 15.66 5.15
N LEU A 75 -6.94 14.90 5.77
CA LEU A 75 -7.65 13.78 5.16
C LEU A 75 -9.07 14.21 4.80
N PRO A 76 -9.59 13.81 3.62
CA PRO A 76 -11.02 13.95 3.34
C PRO A 76 -11.86 13.05 4.24
N ASP A 77 -12.94 13.59 4.83
CA ASP A 77 -13.87 12.86 5.70
C ASP A 77 -14.36 11.55 5.07
N ALA A 78 -14.57 11.53 3.75
CA ALA A 78 -15.05 10.36 3.02
C ALA A 78 -14.02 9.22 2.92
N LEU A 79 -12.73 9.53 3.04
CA LEU A 79 -11.64 8.55 2.94
C LEU A 79 -11.05 8.19 4.30
N GLU A 80 -11.10 9.11 5.26
CA GLU A 80 -10.49 8.96 6.58
C GLU A 80 -10.78 7.60 7.26
N PRO A 81 -12.03 7.06 7.24
CA PRO A 81 -12.31 5.76 7.86
C PRO A 81 -11.53 4.58 7.27
N ASP A 82 -11.10 4.70 6.01
CA ASP A 82 -10.35 3.68 5.28
C ASP A 82 -8.83 3.87 5.37
N ILE A 83 -8.38 4.96 6.00
CA ILE A 83 -6.97 5.28 6.16
C ILE A 83 -6.43 4.65 7.44
N THR A 84 -5.35 3.88 7.29
CA THR A 84 -4.63 3.29 8.40
C THR A 84 -3.12 3.54 8.25
N ALA A 85 -2.35 3.10 9.23
CA ALA A 85 -0.92 3.33 9.29
C ALA A 85 -0.15 2.03 9.48
N GLN A 86 1.01 1.91 8.83
CA GLN A 86 1.92 0.79 8.99
C GLN A 86 3.31 1.31 9.35
N ALA A 87 3.86 0.83 10.47
CA ALA A 87 5.25 1.09 10.81
C ALA A 87 6.19 0.36 9.83
N ARG A 88 7.21 1.06 9.33
CA ARG A 88 8.26 0.50 8.46
C ARG A 88 9.52 0.16 9.26
N ALA A 89 9.35 -0.52 10.39
CA ALA A 89 10.46 -0.93 11.23
C ALA A 89 11.42 -1.84 10.43
N GLY A 90 12.70 -1.46 10.36
CA GLY A 90 13.73 -2.23 9.66
C GLY A 90 14.05 -1.79 8.23
N ASP A 91 13.37 -0.77 7.67
CA ASP A 91 13.80 -0.13 6.42
C ASP A 91 14.90 0.92 6.70
N PRO A 92 16.17 0.68 6.33
CA PRO A 92 17.27 1.59 6.65
C PRO A 92 17.25 2.88 5.83
N VAL A 93 16.42 2.96 4.78
CA VAL A 93 16.34 4.11 3.88
C VAL A 93 15.07 4.91 4.14
N ARG A 94 13.95 4.23 4.41
CA ARG A 94 12.62 4.82 4.51
C ARG A 94 11.85 4.31 5.74
N PRO A 95 12.30 4.66 6.96
CA PRO A 95 11.82 4.07 8.21
C PRO A 95 10.50 4.66 8.73
N TRP A 96 9.94 5.68 8.09
CA TRP A 96 8.76 6.39 8.60
C TRP A 96 7.48 5.55 8.51
N THR A 97 6.50 5.89 9.34
CA THR A 97 5.16 5.31 9.30
C THR A 97 4.49 5.64 7.96
N GLN A 98 4.09 4.59 7.24
CA GLN A 98 3.46 4.68 5.94
C GLN A 98 1.94 4.69 6.06
N MET A 99 1.31 5.52 5.23
CA MET A 99 -0.14 5.57 5.09
C MET A 99 -0.65 4.42 4.21
N LEU A 100 -1.74 3.79 4.65
CA LEU A 100 -2.46 2.74 3.94
C LEU A 100 -3.87 3.22 3.63
N TYR A 101 -4.40 2.83 2.47
CA TYR A 101 -5.82 3.00 2.12
C TYR A 101 -6.45 1.64 1.87
N GLN A 102 -7.50 1.30 2.62
CA GLN A 102 -8.15 -0.02 2.57
C GLN A 102 -7.14 -1.18 2.68
N GLY A 103 -6.11 -1.00 3.53
CA GLY A 103 -5.03 -1.98 3.73
C GLY A 103 -3.94 -1.98 2.66
N TRP A 104 -4.04 -1.17 1.60
CA TRP A 104 -2.99 -1.01 0.60
C TRP A 104 -1.98 0.05 0.99
N PRO A 105 -0.68 -0.28 1.09
CA PRO A 105 0.37 0.72 1.30
C PRO A 105 0.44 1.69 0.11
N LEU A 106 0.39 2.98 0.39
CA LEU A 106 0.38 4.03 -0.63
C LEU A 106 1.79 4.52 -0.94
N TYR A 107 2.04 4.80 -2.22
CA TYR A 107 3.31 5.32 -2.73
C TYR A 107 3.09 6.51 -3.65
N TYR A 108 4.07 7.41 -3.72
CA TYR A 108 4.13 8.48 -4.70
C TYR A 108 5.48 8.46 -5.42
N VAL A 109 5.58 9.11 -6.58
CA VAL A 109 6.83 9.26 -7.32
C VAL A 109 7.27 10.72 -7.30
N GLN A 110 8.46 10.99 -6.78
CA GLN A 110 8.99 12.36 -6.71
C GLN A 110 9.26 12.90 -8.11
N GLY A 111 8.83 14.14 -8.37
CA GLY A 111 9.03 14.81 -9.67
C GLY A 111 8.10 14.33 -10.80
N GLN A 112 7.17 13.40 -10.53
CA GLN A 112 6.17 12.97 -11.50
C GLN A 112 4.81 13.62 -11.21
N GLN A 113 4.44 14.60 -12.02
CA GLN A 113 3.14 15.27 -11.92
C GLN A 113 1.98 14.32 -12.32
N ALA A 114 0.78 14.60 -11.80
CA ALA A 114 -0.44 13.81 -12.04
C ALA A 114 -0.74 13.54 -13.54
N SER A 115 -0.43 14.46 -14.45
CA SER A 115 -0.65 14.31 -15.90
C SER A 115 0.24 13.23 -16.55
N ALA A 116 1.32 12.83 -15.88
CA ALA A 116 2.23 11.78 -16.31
C ALA A 116 1.90 10.40 -15.69
N ALA A 117 0.84 10.31 -14.88
CA ALA A 117 0.31 9.04 -14.39
C ALA A 117 -0.49 8.36 -15.51
N SER A 118 0.21 7.78 -16.49
CA SER A 118 -0.44 7.01 -17.54
C SER A 118 -0.89 5.64 -17.01
N ASP A 119 -1.98 5.11 -17.57
CA ASP A 119 -2.41 3.72 -17.38
C ASP A 119 -1.38 2.69 -17.88
N GLY A 120 -0.31 3.17 -18.53
CA GLY A 120 0.83 2.40 -19.00
C GLY A 120 1.99 2.32 -18.00
N GLN A 121 1.77 2.64 -16.72
CA GLN A 121 2.79 2.38 -15.71
C GLN A 121 3.20 0.90 -15.65
N PRO A 122 4.48 0.60 -15.36
CA PRO A 122 4.97 -0.77 -15.34
C PRO A 122 4.20 -1.65 -14.35
N ALA A 123 3.85 -2.86 -14.80
CA ALA A 123 2.83 -3.78 -14.28
C ALA A 123 2.82 -4.12 -12.78
N MET A 124 3.80 -3.65 -12.00
CA MET A 124 3.90 -3.94 -10.56
C MET A 124 3.31 -2.83 -9.68
N PHE A 125 3.32 -1.58 -10.14
CA PHE A 125 2.68 -0.47 -9.45
C PHE A 125 1.55 0.06 -10.30
N GLN A 126 0.38 0.21 -9.70
CA GLN A 126 -0.80 0.71 -10.37
C GLN A 126 -1.38 1.90 -9.63
N PRO A 127 -2.08 2.82 -10.31
CA PRO A 127 -2.76 3.93 -9.66
C PRO A 127 -3.70 3.44 -8.55
N ALA A 128 -3.61 4.08 -7.39
CA ALA A 128 -4.52 3.82 -6.28
C ALA A 128 -5.90 4.42 -6.62
N THR A 129 -6.94 3.60 -6.49
CA THR A 129 -8.32 3.99 -6.84
C THR A 129 -9.23 3.93 -5.63
N VAL A 130 -10.23 4.80 -5.60
CA VAL A 130 -11.24 4.84 -4.54
C VAL A 130 -12.06 3.55 -4.58
N GLY A 131 -12.27 2.93 -3.42
CA GLY A 131 -13.03 1.69 -3.30
C GLY A 131 -12.32 0.43 -3.79
N MET A 132 -10.99 0.47 -3.96
CA MET A 132 -10.22 -0.71 -4.34
C MET A 132 -10.25 -1.79 -3.25
N ALA A 133 -10.68 -3.00 -3.59
CA ALA A 133 -10.81 -4.07 -2.61
C ALA A 133 -9.50 -4.32 -1.84
N PRO A 134 -9.53 -4.53 -0.51
CA PRO A 134 -8.34 -4.76 0.30
C PRO A 134 -7.45 -5.89 -0.25
N PRO A 135 -6.13 -5.83 -0.06
CA PRO A 135 -5.22 -6.82 -0.63
C PRO A 135 -5.41 -8.21 -0.02
N ASN A 136 -6.06 -8.33 1.14
CA ASN A 136 -6.39 -9.59 1.81
C ASN A 136 -7.81 -10.10 1.53
N ALA A 137 -8.62 -9.43 0.70
CA ALA A 137 -10.02 -9.77 0.49
C ALA A 137 -10.24 -11.23 0.01
N GLY A 138 -9.30 -11.78 -0.77
CA GLY A 138 -9.34 -13.20 -1.20
C GLY A 138 -9.27 -14.18 -0.03
N ARG A 139 -8.52 -13.86 1.02
CA ARG A 139 -8.37 -14.73 2.21
C ARG A 139 -9.65 -14.77 3.06
N VAL A 140 -10.40 -13.67 3.11
CA VAL A 140 -11.68 -13.60 3.84
C VAL A 140 -12.75 -14.42 3.10
N GLY A 141 -12.78 -14.36 1.77
CA GLY A 141 -13.67 -15.18 0.94
C GLY A 141 -13.46 -16.69 1.16
N ASP A 142 -12.21 -17.13 1.25
CA ASP A 142 -11.87 -18.54 1.52
C ASP A 142 -12.20 -18.96 2.96
N MET A 143 -12.04 -18.08 3.95
CA MET A 143 -12.43 -18.36 5.34
C MET A 143 -13.96 -18.46 5.51
N VAL A 144 -14.73 -17.62 4.81
CA VAL A 144 -16.20 -17.67 4.84
C VAL A 144 -16.73 -18.90 4.09
N GLN A 145 -16.14 -19.26 2.94
CA GLN A 145 -16.48 -20.50 2.23
C GLN A 145 -16.12 -21.76 3.02
N ALA A 146 -15.00 -21.77 3.75
CA ALA A 146 -14.64 -22.88 4.63
C ALA A 146 -15.62 -23.01 5.83
N ALA A 147 -16.10 -21.88 6.36
CA ALA A 147 -17.11 -21.87 7.42
C ALA A 147 -18.49 -22.36 6.93
N GLU A 148 -18.88 -22.04 5.69
CA GLU A 148 -20.16 -22.52 5.10
C GLU A 148 -20.11 -23.99 4.65
N LYS A 149 -18.93 -24.54 4.33
CA LYS A 149 -18.78 -25.97 3.96
C LYS A 149 -18.68 -26.94 5.14
N GLY A 150 -18.77 -26.48 6.39
CA GLY A 150 -18.97 -27.34 7.56
C GLY A 150 -17.82 -28.30 7.88
N ASP A 151 -16.60 -28.05 7.39
CA ASP A 151 -15.42 -28.87 7.73
C ASP A 151 -14.54 -28.14 8.73
N VAL A 152 -15.08 -27.97 9.95
CA VAL A 152 -14.33 -27.46 11.09
C VAL A 152 -13.55 -28.63 11.69
N VAL A 153 -12.38 -28.93 11.12
CA VAL A 153 -11.34 -29.67 11.84
C VAL A 153 -10.52 -28.66 12.62
N LEU A 154 -10.96 -28.34 13.84
CA LEU A 154 -10.10 -27.68 14.81
C LEU A 154 -8.96 -28.64 15.16
N PRO A 155 -7.68 -28.23 15.11
CA PRO A 155 -6.62 -29.01 15.71
C PRO A 155 -6.79 -28.94 17.23
N GLY A 156 -7.46 -29.95 17.78
CA GLY A 156 -7.46 -30.19 19.22
C GLY A 156 -6.05 -30.56 19.70
N PRO A 157 -5.70 -30.27 20.97
CA PRO A 157 -4.39 -30.63 21.50
C PRO A 157 -4.28 -32.16 21.58
N PHE A 158 -3.29 -32.73 20.89
CA PHE A 158 -2.91 -34.13 21.06
C PHE A 158 -2.39 -34.36 22.49
N LEU A 159 -3.16 -35.12 23.28
CA LEU A 159 -2.67 -35.89 24.42
C LEU A 159 -2.83 -37.37 24.08
N GLY A 160 -1.79 -38.16 24.37
CA GLY A 160 -1.55 -39.54 23.90
C GLY A 160 -2.56 -40.61 24.34
N PRO A 161 -2.25 -41.87 24.01
CA PRO A 161 -1.69 -42.78 25.01
C PRO A 161 -0.23 -43.18 24.75
#